data_AF-J9E6L8-F1
#
_entry.id   AF-J9E6L8-F1
#
_cell.length_a   1.000
_cell.length_b   1.000
_cell.length_c   1.000
_cell.angle_alpha   90.00
_cell.angle_beta   90.00
_cell.angle_gamma   90.00
#
_symmetry.space_group_name_H-M   'P 1'
#
loop_
_entity.id
_entity.type
_entity.pdbx_description
1 polymer ?
#
loop_
_entity_poly.entity_id
_entity_poly.type
_entity_poly.pdbx_seq_one_letter_code
_entity_poly.pdbx_strand_id
1 'polypeptide(L)'
;EIRCGPFKQLFHPEQLISGKEDAANNYARGHYTIGKEHIDIVLEKIRKQTEQCMGLQGFLVFHSFGGGTGSGFSSLLMERLSVEYGKKSKLEFR
;
A
#
# COMPACT_ATOMS: atom_id res chain seq x y z
N GLU A 1 13.08 -10.52 2.68
CA GLU A 1 12.86 -11.41 3.84
C GLU A 1 11.60 -12.25 3.73
N ILE A 2 10.40 -11.65 3.61
CA ILE A 2 9.13 -12.40 3.49
C ILE A 2 9.16 -13.47 2.38
N ARG A 3 9.76 -13.16 1.22
CA ARG A 3 9.91 -14.10 0.09
C ARG A 3 10.85 -15.29 0.35
N CYS A 4 11.68 -15.25 1.39
CA CYS A 4 12.67 -16.28 1.70
C CYS A 4 12.48 -16.91 3.08
N GLY A 5 11.63 -16.32 3.93
CA GLY A 5 11.40 -16.76 5.30
C GLY A 5 10.50 -18.00 5.43
N PRO A 6 10.17 -18.41 6.67
CA PRO A 6 9.35 -19.60 6.93
C PRO A 6 7.95 -19.50 6.30
N PHE A 7 7.41 -18.29 6.19
CA PHE A 7 6.08 -18.03 5.61
C PHE A 7 6.10 -17.67 4.12
N LYS A 8 7.18 -17.98 3.39
CA LYS A 8 7.32 -17.60 1.97
C LYS A 8 6.24 -18.14 1.03
N GLN A 9 5.54 -19.20 1.42
CA GLN A 9 4.45 -19.82 0.65
C GLN A 9 3.06 -19.30 1.05
N LEU A 10 2.97 -18.49 2.10
CA LEU A 10 1.67 -18.01 2.60
C LEU A 10 1.06 -16.92 1.71
N PHE A 11 1.91 -16.08 1.12
CA PHE A 11 1.47 -14.93 0.31
C PHE A 11 1.70 -15.19 -1.17
N HIS A 12 0.72 -14.81 -2.00
CA HIS A 12 0.90 -14.88 -3.43
C HIS A 12 2.00 -13.87 -3.85
N PRO A 13 3.00 -14.24 -4.68
CA PRO A 13 4.11 -13.36 -5.01
C PRO A 13 3.69 -12.01 -5.60
N GLU A 14 2.55 -11.96 -6.32
CA GLU A 14 2.01 -10.71 -6.87
C GLU A 14 1.46 -9.72 -5.83
N GLN A 15 1.18 -10.18 -4.60
CA GLN A 15 0.76 -9.31 -3.49
C GLN A 15 1.97 -8.65 -2.82
N LEU A 16 3.19 -9.12 -3.11
CA LEU A 16 4.43 -8.59 -2.55
C LEU A 16 5.05 -7.60 -3.54
N ILE A 17 4.77 -6.31 -3.38
CA ILE A 17 5.25 -5.25 -4.27
C ILE A 17 6.51 -4.61 -3.66
N SER A 18 7.52 -4.32 -4.48
CA SER A 18 8.76 -3.67 -4.03
C SER A 18 9.30 -2.74 -5.12
N GLY A 19 9.80 -1.58 -4.71
CA GLY A 19 10.51 -0.64 -5.58
C GLY A 19 12.03 -0.88 -5.56
N LYS A 20 12.74 -0.23 -6.49
CA LYS A 20 14.22 -0.24 -6.50
C LYS A 20 14.81 0.80 -5.54
N GLU A 21 14.12 1.93 -5.40
CA GLU A 21 14.52 3.03 -4.53
C GLU A 21 13.54 3.18 -3.37
N ASP A 22 14.05 3.59 -2.21
CA ASP A 22 13.23 3.95 -1.06
C ASP A 22 12.95 5.46 -1.01
N ALA A 23 12.14 5.87 -0.04
CA ALA A 23 11.84 7.27 0.19
C ALA A 23 12.93 8.00 1.02
N ALA A 24 13.99 7.32 1.47
CA ALA A 24 15.08 7.86 2.29
C ALA A 24 14.62 8.76 3.46
N ASN A 25 13.65 8.29 4.27
CA ASN A 25 13.04 9.05 5.37
C ASN A 25 12.44 10.42 4.99
N ASN A 26 12.15 10.64 3.70
CA ASN A 26 11.59 11.89 3.20
C ASN A 26 10.14 11.71 2.75
N TYR A 27 9.22 12.41 3.44
CA TYR A 27 7.79 12.43 3.10
C TYR A 27 7.55 12.82 1.64
N ALA A 28 8.19 13.88 1.17
CA ALA A 28 8.00 14.38 -0.18
C ALA A 28 8.44 13.37 -1.25
N ARG A 29 9.46 12.56 -0.96
CA ARG A 29 9.83 11.44 -1.83
C ARG A 29 8.75 10.37 -1.87
N GLY A 30 8.28 9.97 -0.69
CA GLY A 30 7.22 8.97 -0.55
C GLY A 30 5.88 9.40 -1.16
N HIS A 31 5.55 10.69 -1.17
CA HIS A 31 4.25 11.18 -1.64
C HIS A 31 4.29 11.73 -3.08
N TYR A 32 5.28 12.56 -3.42
CA TYR A 32 5.23 13.35 -4.67
C TYR A 32 6.09 12.79 -5.81
N THR A 33 7.13 12.00 -5.51
CA THR A 33 8.07 11.49 -6.54
C THR A 33 8.03 9.97 -6.60
N ILE A 34 8.86 9.28 -5.82
CA ILE A 34 8.98 7.81 -5.82
C ILE A 34 7.63 7.13 -5.62
N GLY A 35 6.79 7.65 -4.72
CA GLY A 35 5.46 7.09 -4.50
C GLY A 35 4.52 7.16 -5.70
N LYS A 36 4.61 8.22 -6.50
CA LYS A 36 3.77 8.37 -7.70
C LYS A 36 4.11 7.35 -8.78
N GLU A 37 5.36 6.89 -8.85
CA GLU A 37 5.76 5.85 -9.80
C GLU A 37 5.18 4.48 -9.44
N HIS A 38 4.81 4.27 -8.18
CA HIS A 38 4.35 2.99 -7.66
C HIS A 38 2.85 2.91 -7.37
N ILE A 39 2.17 4.04 -7.19
CA ILE A 39 0.78 4.08 -6.74
C ILE A 39 -0.18 3.30 -7.65
N ASP A 40 -0.04 3.44 -8.97
CA ASP A 40 -0.94 2.79 -9.93
C ASP A 40 -0.80 1.25 -9.89
N ILE A 41 0.43 0.75 -9.72
CA ILE A 41 0.70 -0.68 -9.59
C ILE A 41 0.05 -1.23 -8.32
N VAL A 42 0.15 -0.49 -7.21
CA VAL A 42 -0.45 -0.90 -5.92
C VAL A 42 -1.97 -0.89 -6.00
N LEU A 43 -2.57 0.16 -6.56
CA LEU A 43 -4.03 0.26 -6.73
C LEU A 43 -4.58 -0.86 -7.62
N GLU A 44 -3.88 -1.20 -8.71
CA GLU A 44 -4.29 -2.30 -9.57
C GLU A 44 -4.28 -3.65 -8.84
N LYS A 45 -3.28 -3.90 -7.98
CA LYS A 45 -3.26 -5.12 -7.16
C LYS A 45 -4.35 -5.12 -6.09
N ILE A 46 -4.63 -3.98 -5.46
CA ILE A 46 -5.75 -3.83 -4.52
C ILE A 46 -7.06 -4.11 -5.25
N ARG A 47 -7.29 -3.51 -6.42
CA ARG A 47 -8.50 -3.71 -7.24
C ARG A 47 -8.76 -5.19 -7.50
N LYS A 48 -7.76 -5.92 -7.97
CA LYS A 48 -7.87 -7.38 -8.20
C LYS A 48 -8.28 -8.16 -6.95
N GLN A 49 -7.80 -7.78 -5.77
CA GLN A 49 -8.21 -8.42 -4.51
C GLN A 49 -9.64 -8.03 -4.12
N THR A 50 -10.02 -6.77 -4.32
CA THR A 50 -11.37 -6.30 -4.00
C THR A 50 -12.45 -6.91 -4.91
N GLU A 51 -12.13 -7.18 -6.18
CA GLU A 51 -13.03 -7.83 -7.15
C GLU A 51 -13.34 -9.30 -6.78
N GLN A 52 -12.42 -9.95 -6.05
CA GLN A 52 -12.62 -11.31 -5.54
C GLN A 52 -13.49 -11.34 -4.27
N CYS A 53 -13.81 -10.18 -3.69
CA CYS A 53 -14.61 -10.08 -2.49
C CYS A 53 -16.11 -9.93 -2.83
N MET A 54 -16.97 -10.77 -2.27
CA MET A 54 -18.43 -10.60 -2.42
C MET A 54 -18.99 -9.37 -1.67
N GLY A 55 -18.26 -8.84 -0.70
CA GLY A 55 -18.72 -7.74 0.16
C GLY A 55 -17.59 -7.06 0.91
N LEU A 56 -16.72 -6.34 0.19
CA LEU A 56 -15.62 -5.59 0.81
C LEU A 56 -16.16 -4.59 1.86
N GLN A 57 -15.67 -4.68 3.09
CA GLN A 57 -16.03 -3.77 4.19
C GLN A 57 -15.10 -2.56 4.25
N GLY A 58 -13.80 -2.78 4.06
CA GLY A 58 -12.80 -1.74 4.24
C GLY A 58 -11.37 -2.25 4.15
N PHE A 59 -10.44 -1.38 4.53
CA PHE A 59 -9.00 -1.61 4.49
C PHE A 59 -8.40 -1.39 5.87
N LEU A 60 -7.43 -2.23 6.22
CA LEU A 60 -6.55 -2.03 7.37
C LEU A 60 -5.18 -1.65 6.83
N VAL A 61 -4.69 -0.46 7.16
CA VAL A 61 -3.43 0.09 6.64
C VAL A 61 -2.42 0.16 7.78
N PHE A 62 -1.33 -0.60 7.65
CA PHE A 62 -0.25 -0.64 8.63
C PHE A 62 0.94 0.15 8.09
N HIS A 63 1.38 1.18 8.81
CA HIS A 63 2.47 2.04 8.36
C HIS A 63 3.12 2.82 9.52
N SER A 64 4.39 3.19 9.36
CA SER A 64 5.11 4.04 10.33
C SER A 64 4.92 5.53 10.03
N PHE A 65 4.95 6.41 11.04
CA PHE A 65 5.03 7.85 10.79
C PHE A 65 6.41 8.40 10.48
N GLY A 66 7.44 7.87 11.13
CA GLY A 66 8.78 8.43 11.01
C GLY A 66 9.45 8.16 9.66
N GLY A 67 8.99 7.14 8.93
CA GLY A 67 9.56 6.74 7.64
C GLY A 67 8.95 7.50 6.47
N GLY A 68 9.76 7.76 5.43
CA GLY A 68 9.31 8.49 4.23
C GLY A 68 8.26 7.72 3.42
N THR A 69 8.40 6.41 3.28
CA THR A 69 7.40 5.56 2.62
C THR A 69 6.18 5.39 3.52
N GLY A 70 6.41 5.07 4.79
CA GLY A 70 5.33 4.85 5.76
C GLY A 70 4.47 6.08 6.00
N SER A 71 4.98 7.30 5.84
CA SER A 71 4.19 8.54 5.94
C SER A 71 3.72 9.05 4.57
N GLY A 72 4.64 9.22 3.62
CA GLY A 72 4.34 9.83 2.34
C GLY A 72 3.50 8.95 1.43
N PHE A 73 3.92 7.69 1.24
CA PHE A 73 3.23 6.78 0.33
C PHE A 73 1.88 6.32 0.90
N SER A 74 1.78 6.08 2.21
CA SER A 74 0.51 5.76 2.86
C SER A 74 -0.50 6.91 2.72
N SER A 75 -0.07 8.17 2.90
CA SER A 75 -0.95 9.34 2.71
C SER A 75 -1.47 9.39 1.27
N LEU A 76 -0.58 9.21 0.28
CA LEU A 76 -0.97 9.14 -1.13
C LEU A 76 -1.94 7.98 -1.38
N LEU A 77 -1.68 6.80 -0.82
CA LEU A 77 -2.54 5.64 -0.97
C LEU A 77 -3.95 5.89 -0.38
N MET A 78 -4.01 6.50 0.80
CA MET A 78 -5.28 6.81 1.49
C MET A 78 -6.13 7.82 0.72
N GLU A 79 -5.50 8.82 0.08
CA GLU A 79 -6.20 9.73 -0.84
C GLU A 79 -6.84 8.96 -2.00
N ARG A 80 -6.09 8.07 -2.64
CA ARG A 80 -6.59 7.28 -3.78
C ARG A 80 -7.67 6.29 -3.38
N LEU A 81 -7.51 5.58 -2.27
CA LEU A 81 -8.54 4.69 -1.74
C LEU A 81 -9.81 5.45 -1.34
N SER A 82 -9.71 6.70 -0.93
CA SER A 82 -10.87 7.54 -0.63
C SER A 82 -11.62 7.97 -1.89
N VAL A 83 -10.91 8.15 -3.01
CA VAL A 83 -11.52 8.43 -4.31
C VAL A 83 -12.23 7.19 -4.87
N GLU A 84 -11.55 6.05 -4.92
CA GLU A 84 -12.08 4.82 -5.54
C GLU A 84 -13.08 4.07 -4.64
N TYR A 85 -12.83 4.05 -3.34
CA TYR A 85 -13.59 3.27 -2.36
C TYR A 85 -14.16 4.15 -1.24
N GLY A 86 -14.68 5.34 -1.60
CA GLY A 86 -15.10 6.37 -0.65
C GLY A 86 -16.07 5.90 0.45
N LYS A 87 -16.97 4.94 0.14
CA LYS A 87 -17.94 4.37 1.11
C LYS A 87 -17.36 3.27 2.00
N LYS A 88 -16.10 2.86 1.80
CA LYS A 88 -15.46 1.76 2.54
C LYS A 88 -14.64 2.31 3.71
N SER A 89 -14.68 1.60 4.84
CA SER A 89 -13.92 1.97 6.02
C SER A 89 -12.42 1.85 5.78
N LYS A 90 -11.63 2.71 6.41
CA LYS A 90 -10.17 2.68 6.34
C LYS A 90 -9.65 2.87 7.76
N LEU A 91 -8.98 1.87 8.31
CA LEU A 91 -8.41 1.92 9.67
C LEU A 91 -6.89 1.91 9.56
N GLU A 92 -6.24 2.83 10.27
CA GLU A 92 -4.78 2.99 10.27
C GLU A 92 -4.18 2.47 11.57
N PHE A 93 -3.10 1.69 11.45
CA PHE A 93 -2.32 1.16 12.56
C PHE A 93 -0.87 1.62 12.44
N ARG A 94 -0.34 2.05 13.58
CA ARG A 94 0.96 2.72 13.74
C ARG A 94 1.93 1.82 14.48
#